data_AF-A0A1Y4QGE7-F1
#
_entry.id   AF-A0A1Y4QGE7-F1
#
_cell.length_a   1.000
_cell.length_b   1.000
_cell.length_c   1.000
_cell.angle_alpha   90.00
_cell.angle_beta   90.00
_cell.angle_gamma   90.00
#
_symmetry.space_group_name_H-M   'P 1'
#
loop_
_entity.id
_entity.type
_entity.pdbx_description
1 polymer ?
#
loop_
_entity_poly.entity_id
_entity_poly.type
_entity_poly.pdbx_seq_one_letter_code
_entity_poly.pdbx_strand_id
1 'polypeptide(L)'
;MQILSKYKKQLIISISIIMVIIIIVGIYILHTTLTNINYSKSQAHLIALRTFSGTIISSNIDYDDFQIYYDLEIQNSNQEVVDVVINAKDGKIVSYEYEEGYNDIDY
;
A
#
# COMPACT_ATOMS: atom_id res chain seq x y z
N MET A 1 -16.46 0.15 55.74
CA MET A 1 -17.03 -0.70 54.67
C MET A 1 -17.38 0.07 53.39
N GLN A 2 -17.84 1.34 53.45
CA GLN A 2 -18.25 2.13 52.26
C GLN A 2 -17.12 2.52 51.29
N ILE A 3 -15.88 2.65 51.77
CA ILE A 3 -14.73 3.02 50.94
C ILE A 3 -14.41 1.91 49.91
N LEU A 4 -14.51 0.64 50.32
CA LEU A 4 -14.19 -0.51 49.46
C LEU A 4 -15.20 -0.68 48.30
N SER A 5 -16.49 -0.42 48.55
CA SER A 5 -17.52 -0.48 47.49
C SER A 5 -17.37 0.67 46.49
N LYS A 6 -16.93 1.85 46.94
CA LYS A 6 -16.60 2.99 46.07
C LYS A 6 -15.43 2.69 45.13
N TYR A 7 -14.34 2.10 45.63
CA TYR A 7 -13.18 1.71 44.82
C TYR A 7 -13.54 0.65 43.77
N LYS A 8 -14.33 -0.37 44.12
CA LYS A 8 -14.78 -1.39 43.15
C LYS A 8 -15.62 -0.78 42.02
N LYS A 9 -16.53 0.14 42.34
CA LYS A 9 -17.36 0.84 41.34
C LYS A 9 -16.52 1.74 40.43
N GLN A 10 -15.53 2.44 40.97
CA GLN A 10 -14.61 3.27 40.20
C GLN A 10 -13.74 2.43 39.25
N LEU A 11 -13.26 1.26 39.70
CA LEU A 11 -12.51 0.31 38.86
C LEU A 11 -13.33 -0.21 37.68
N ILE A 12 -14.60 -0.56 37.88
CA ILE A 12 -15.48 -1.03 36.79
C ILE A 12 -15.67 0.07 35.73
N ILE A 13 -15.90 1.32 36.16
CA ILE A 13 -16.05 2.46 35.24
C ILE A 13 -14.77 2.69 34.43
N SER A 14 -13.60 2.64 35.07
CA SER A 14 -12.31 2.80 34.38
C SER A 14 -12.06 1.71 33.35
N ILE A 15 -12.40 0.45 33.65
CA ILE A 15 -12.27 -0.67 32.69
C ILE A 15 -13.19 -0.48 31.49
N SER A 16 -14.45 -0.06 31.70
CA SER A 16 -15.37 0.22 30.60
C SER A 16 -14.87 1.35 29.69
N ILE A 17 -14.26 2.39 30.25
CA ILE A 17 -13.66 3.48 29.47
C ILE A 17 -12.46 2.97 28.65
N ILE A 18 -11.59 2.16 29.23
CA ILE A 18 -10.44 1.56 28.53
C ILE A 18 -10.93 0.65 27.39
N MET A 19 -11.99 -0.12 27.59
CA MET A 19 -12.55 -1.00 26.56
C MET A 19 -13.09 -0.20 25.37
N VAL A 20 -13.75 0.93 25.62
CA VAL A 20 -14.21 1.84 24.56
C VAL A 20 -13.02 2.45 23.81
N ILE A 21 -11.95 2.85 24.50
CA ILE A 21 -10.74 3.38 23.86
C ILE A 21 -10.08 2.33 22.96
N ILE A 22 -9.98 1.07 23.41
CA ILE A 22 -9.41 -0.01 22.61
C ILE A 22 -10.22 -0.24 21.33
N ILE A 23 -11.55 -0.20 21.40
CA ILE A 23 -12.42 -0.36 20.23
C ILE A 23 -12.23 0.80 19.24
N ILE A 24 -12.17 2.05 19.74
CA ILE A 24 -11.94 3.23 18.89
C ILE A 24 -10.57 3.17 18.21
N VAL A 25 -9.52 2.79 18.94
CA VAL A 25 -8.17 2.62 18.39
C VAL A 25 -8.14 1.50 17.34
N GLY A 26 -8.82 0.38 17.61
CA GLY A 26 -8.95 -0.73 16.65
C GLY A 26 -9.64 -0.30 15.35
N ILE A 27 -10.76 0.43 15.45
CA ILE A 27 -11.47 0.98 14.29
C ILE A 27 -10.59 1.98 13.54
N TYR A 28 -9.83 2.82 14.24
CA TYR A 28 -8.90 3.77 13.62
C TYR A 28 -7.80 3.04 12.84
N ILE A 29 -7.11 2.08 13.46
CA ILE A 29 -6.07 1.27 12.80
C ILE A 29 -6.64 0.57 11.57
N LEU A 30 -7.81 -0.06 11.70
CA LEU A 30 -8.51 -0.73 10.61
C LEU A 30 -8.88 0.23 9.47
N HIS A 31 -9.39 1.42 9.77
CA HIS A 31 -9.64 2.44 8.75
C HIS A 31 -8.35 2.82 8.02
N THR A 32 -7.24 3.03 8.76
CA THR A 32 -5.95 3.38 8.15
C THR A 32 -5.38 2.28 7.26
N THR A 33 -5.71 1.01 7.49
CA THR A 33 -5.23 -0.11 6.69
C THR A 33 -6.13 -0.38 5.49
N LEU A 34 -7.46 -0.22 5.64
CA LEU A 34 -8.45 -0.58 4.62
C LEU A 34 -8.68 0.49 3.54
N THR A 35 -8.38 1.76 3.79
CA THR A 35 -8.55 2.84 2.79
C THR A 35 -7.18 3.37 2.34
N ASN A 36 -6.49 2.67 1.44
CA ASN A 36 -5.10 2.98 1.09
C ASN A 36 -4.84 3.10 -0.41
N ILE A 37 -5.73 3.79 -1.14
CA ILE A 37 -5.41 4.30 -2.48
C ILE A 37 -5.41 5.82 -2.39
N ASN A 38 -4.23 6.42 -2.21
CA ASN A 38 -4.08 7.88 -2.28
C ASN A 38 -3.56 8.33 -3.64
N TYR A 39 -2.86 7.44 -4.34
CA TYR A 39 -2.33 7.65 -5.67
C TYR A 39 -3.16 6.86 -6.67
N SER A 40 -3.68 7.54 -7.69
CA SER A 40 -4.36 6.88 -8.79
C SER A 40 -3.37 6.22 -9.74
N LYS A 41 -3.87 5.31 -10.58
CA LYS A 41 -3.10 4.67 -11.66
C LYS A 41 -2.40 5.70 -12.56
N SER A 42 -3.09 6.79 -12.90
CA SER A 42 -2.53 7.88 -13.69
C SER A 42 -1.42 8.64 -12.96
N GLN A 43 -1.54 8.84 -11.64
CA GLN A 43 -0.46 9.43 -10.86
C GLN A 43 0.75 8.50 -10.78
N ALA A 44 0.54 7.19 -10.65
CA ALA A 44 1.61 6.19 -10.72
C ALA A 44 2.32 6.19 -12.08
N HIS A 45 1.58 6.32 -13.19
CA HIS A 45 2.17 6.50 -14.53
C HIS A 45 3.10 7.72 -14.59
N LEU A 46 2.68 8.85 -14.01
CA LEU A 46 3.52 10.06 -13.97
C LEU A 46 4.77 9.86 -13.11
N ILE A 47 4.66 9.15 -11.99
CA ILE A 47 5.79 8.85 -11.10
C ILE A 47 6.81 7.95 -11.81
N ALA A 48 6.32 6.90 -12.45
CA ALA A 48 7.11 5.97 -13.25
C ALA A 48 7.85 6.69 -14.40
N LEU A 49 7.12 7.43 -15.23
CA LEU A 49 7.69 8.12 -16.41
C LEU A 49 8.65 9.27 -16.06
N ARG A 50 8.57 9.82 -14.84
CA ARG A 50 9.56 10.78 -14.34
C ARG A 50 10.89 10.13 -13.98
N THR A 51 10.86 8.84 -13.65
CA THR A 51 12.04 8.08 -13.20
C THR A 51 12.64 7.28 -14.35
N PHE A 52 11.80 6.64 -15.16
CA PHE A 52 12.16 5.79 -16.28
C PHE A 52 11.60 6.38 -17.56
N SER A 53 12.49 6.83 -18.46
CA SER A 53 12.09 7.38 -19.75
C SER A 53 11.66 6.27 -20.70
N GLY A 54 10.47 6.40 -21.29
CA GLY A 54 9.95 5.42 -22.23
C GLY A 54 8.46 5.58 -22.46
N THR A 55 7.85 4.51 -22.96
CA THR A 55 6.40 4.39 -23.15
C THR A 55 5.90 3.26 -22.26
N ILE A 56 4.81 3.49 -21.54
CA ILE A 56 4.14 2.43 -20.78
C ILE A 56 3.47 1.49 -21.78
N ILE A 57 3.92 0.25 -21.81
CA ILE A 57 3.40 -0.79 -22.71
C ILE A 57 2.41 -1.73 -22.01
N SER A 58 2.52 -1.87 -20.69
CA SER A 58 1.62 -2.66 -19.85
C SER A 58 1.35 -1.93 -18.54
N SER A 59 0.17 -2.14 -17.96
CA SER A 59 -0.18 -1.50 -16.70
C SER A 59 -1.28 -2.28 -15.97
N ASN A 60 -0.88 -2.97 -14.92
CA ASN A 60 -1.72 -3.83 -14.10
C ASN A 60 -1.91 -3.27 -12.69
N ILE A 61 -2.94 -3.79 -12.01
CA ILE A 61 -3.21 -3.49 -10.60
C ILE A 61 -3.08 -4.82 -9.87
N ASP A 62 -2.21 -4.85 -8.88
CA ASP A 62 -2.02 -6.00 -8.02
C ASP A 62 -2.46 -5.69 -6.58
N TYR A 63 -2.87 -6.73 -5.86
CA TYR A 63 -3.27 -6.65 -4.47
C TYR A 63 -2.54 -7.70 -3.65
N ASP A 64 -1.66 -7.24 -2.78
CA ASP A 64 -0.87 -8.10 -1.91
C ASP A 64 -0.72 -7.46 -0.52
N ASP A 65 -0.66 -8.28 0.53
CA ASP A 65 -0.52 -7.84 1.93
C ASP A 65 -1.45 -6.67 2.34
N PHE A 66 -2.71 -6.76 1.91
CA PHE A 66 -3.76 -5.75 2.10
C PHE A 66 -3.46 -4.37 1.46
N GLN A 67 -2.56 -4.32 0.49
CA GLN A 67 -2.15 -3.11 -0.21
C GLN A 67 -2.35 -3.27 -1.71
N ILE A 68 -2.54 -2.13 -2.38
CA ILE A 68 -2.68 -2.09 -3.84
C ILE A 68 -1.37 -1.58 -4.43
N TYR A 69 -0.92 -2.26 -5.48
CA TYR A 69 0.26 -1.91 -6.25
C TYR A 69 -0.10 -1.68 -7.71
N TYR A 70 0.58 -0.75 -8.35
CA TYR A 70 0.56 -0.56 -9.79
C TYR A 70 1.82 -1.17 -10.36
N ASP A 71 1.65 -2.19 -11.18
CA ASP A 71 2.72 -2.83 -11.91
C ASP A 71 2.73 -2.29 -13.34
N LEU A 72 3.86 -1.72 -13.76
CA LEU A 72 4.00 -0.96 -15.00
C LEU A 72 5.21 -1.47 -15.77
N GLU A 73 5.00 -1.87 -17.02
CA GLU A 73 6.09 -2.17 -17.94
C GLU A 73 6.34 -0.93 -18.80
N ILE A 74 7.59 -0.47 -18.83
CA ILE A 74 8.02 0.71 -19.56
C ILE A 74 9.09 0.32 -20.56
N GLN A 75 8.80 0.51 -21.84
CA GLN A 75 9.76 0.27 -22.90
C GLN A 75 10.46 1.56 -23.32
N ASN A 76 11.80 1.54 -23.34
CA ASN A 76 12.59 2.65 -23.82
C ASN A 76 12.82 2.60 -25.35
N SER A 77 13.50 3.61 -25.91
CA SER A 77 13.79 3.66 -27.35
C SER A 77 14.70 2.54 -27.86
N ASN A 78 15.44 1.87 -26.97
CA ASN A 78 16.34 0.77 -27.28
C ASN A 78 15.66 -0.60 -27.12
N GLN A 79 14.34 -0.63 -26.96
CA GLN A 79 13.53 -1.83 -26.71
C GLN A 79 13.79 -2.53 -25.37
N GLU A 80 14.55 -1.90 -24.46
CA GLU A 80 14.70 -2.41 -23.10
C GLU A 80 13.41 -2.14 -22.33
N VAL A 81 12.90 -3.18 -21.66
CA VAL A 81 11.69 -3.13 -20.82
C VAL A 81 12.12 -3.11 -19.36
N VAL A 82 11.48 -2.23 -18.59
CA VAL A 82 11.59 -2.22 -17.13
C VAL A 82 10.22 -2.37 -16.51
N ASP A 83 10.12 -3.33 -15.60
CA ASP A 83 8.96 -3.57 -14.75
C ASP A 83 9.10 -2.70 -13.53
N VAL A 84 8.07 -1.93 -13.20
CA VAL A 84 8.09 -0.94 -12.12
C VAL A 84 6.85 -1.10 -11.27
N VAL A 85 7.07 -1.46 -10.00
CA VAL A 85 6.00 -1.64 -9.02
C VAL A 85 5.91 -0.42 -8.13
N ILE A 86 4.73 0.21 -8.09
CA ILE A 86 4.44 1.42 -7.31
C ILE A 86 3.34 1.16 -6.29
N ASN A 87 3.57 1.50 -5.03
CA ASN A 87 2.57 1.40 -3.98
C ASN A 87 1.48 2.48 -4.14
N ALA A 88 0.21 2.08 -4.24
CA ALA A 88 -0.92 3.00 -4.45
C ALA A 88 -1.25 3.87 -3.22
N LYS A 89 -0.75 3.51 -2.03
CA LYS A 89 -0.95 4.27 -0.78
C LYS A 89 -0.09 5.52 -0.71
N ASP A 90 1.17 5.44 -1.10
CA ASP A 90 2.14 6.52 -0.91
C ASP A 90 2.93 6.90 -2.17
N GLY A 91 2.68 6.23 -3.30
CA GLY A 91 3.27 6.54 -4.60
C GLY A 91 4.74 6.16 -4.70
N LYS A 92 5.29 5.37 -3.75
CA LYS A 92 6.69 4.95 -3.80
C LYS A 92 6.87 3.82 -4.80
N ILE A 93 7.95 3.90 -5.58
CA ILE A 93 8.48 2.75 -6.33
C ILE A 93 9.07 1.79 -5.30
N VAL A 94 8.49 0.59 -5.21
CA VAL A 94 8.89 -0.45 -4.24
C VAL A 94 9.75 -1.54 -4.87
N SER A 95 9.66 -1.72 -6.19
CA SER A 95 10.52 -2.62 -6.96
C SER A 95 10.68 -2.09 -8.38
N TYR A 96 11.82 -2.38 -8.99
CA TYR A 96 12.00 -2.28 -10.44
C TYR A 96 12.99 -3.34 -10.94
N GLU A 97 12.74 -3.90 -12.11
CA GLU A 97 13.59 -4.92 -12.72
C GLU A 97 13.61 -4.73 -14.25
N TYR A 98 14.79 -4.84 -14.86
CA TYR A 98 14.90 -4.82 -16.31
C TYR A 98 14.67 -6.24 -16.85
N GLU A 99 13.80 -6.39 -17.83
CA GLU A 99 13.66 -7.68 -18.52
C GLU A 99 14.98 -8.00 -19.24
N GLU A 100 15.63 -9.09 -18.83
CA GLU A 100 16.74 -9.64 -19.59
C GLU A 100 16.15 -10.22 -20.88
N GLY A 101 16.45 -9.59 -22.02
CA GLY A 101 15.91 -9.98 -23.31
C GLY A 101 16.10 -11.48 -23.56
N TYR A 102 14.99 -12.24 -23.53
CA TYR A 102 14.95 -13.60 -24.04
C TYR A 102 15.15 -13.50 -25.56
N ASN A 103 16.40 -13.59 -25.99
CA ASN A 103 16.74 -13.83 -27.39
C ASN A 103 16.19 -15.21 -27.76
N ASP A 104 14.96 -15.23 -28.26
CA ASP A 104 14.37 -16.39 -28.92
C ASP A 104 15.10 -16.57 -30.27
N ILE A 105 16.35 -17.05 -30.19
CA ILE A 105 17.06 -17.61 -31.35
C ILE A 105 16.52 -19.03 -31.53
N ASP A 106 15.37 -19.09 -32.20
CA ASP A 106 14.81 -20.31 -32.76
C ASP A 106 15.82 -20.84 -33.82
N TYR A 107 16.35 -22.04 -33.60
CA TYR A 107 17.40 -22.70 -34.40
C TYR A 107 16.85 -23.41 -35.64
#